data_AF-A0AA35SIQ7-F1
#
_entry.id   AF-A0AA35SIQ7-F1
#
_cell.length_a   1.000
_cell.length_b   1.000
_cell.length_c   1.000
_cell.angle_alpha   90.00
_cell.angle_beta   90.00
_cell.angle_gamma   90.00
#
_symmetry.space_group_name_H-M   'P 1'
#
loop_
_entity.id
_entity.type
_entity.pdbx_description
1 polymer ?
#
loop_
_entity_poly.entity_id
_entity_poly.type
_entity_poly.pdbx_seq_one_letter_code
_entity_poly.pdbx_strand_id
1 'polypeptide(L)'
;MVAKILTALPDIQKIYLLIRSRTDTTGKHTSAQERLENELLTSGVFASLRRIHGENFDAWAQQKLVAVEGDLTHEHLGFSDAEYQRLQDEVQVFINIAGLVDFDPPFDDSLWGNTFAAKHVVSFARGCQDAVFLHVSTAYVCGDKPGRVPEELPLFYEHYAAQHREKTGIAIPETLSEEIEGLLSLSAAIHAEAESPENPRTLSAGSGGAEKRDT
;
A
#
# COMPACT_ATOMS: atom_id res chain seq x y z
N MET A 1 -3.06 -14.41 -3.71
CA MET A 1 -4.42 -14.03 -4.16
C MET A 1 -4.59 -14.22 -5.67
N VAL A 2 -3.78 -13.60 -6.53
CA VAL A 2 -3.88 -13.70 -8.00
C VAL A 2 -3.99 -15.14 -8.51
N ALA A 3 -3.05 -16.02 -8.17
CA ALA A 3 -3.09 -17.43 -8.59
C ALA A 3 -4.36 -18.16 -8.14
N LYS A 4 -4.91 -17.82 -6.96
CA LYS A 4 -6.16 -18.40 -6.45
C LYS A 4 -7.36 -17.94 -7.28
N ILE A 5 -7.42 -16.65 -7.62
CA ILE A 5 -8.47 -16.10 -8.49
C ILE A 5 -8.43 -16.79 -9.85
N LEU A 6 -7.26 -16.85 -10.49
CA LEU A 6 -7.10 -17.50 -11.80
C LEU A 6 -7.47 -19.00 -11.79
N THR A 7 -7.25 -19.69 -10.66
CA THR A 7 -7.60 -21.10 -10.52
C THR A 7 -9.08 -21.31 -10.22
N ALA A 8 -9.68 -20.46 -9.37
CA ALA A 8 -11.05 -20.64 -8.89
C ALA A 8 -12.10 -19.98 -9.79
N LEU A 9 -11.71 -18.95 -10.54
CA LEU A 9 -12.57 -18.14 -11.41
C LEU A 9 -11.96 -18.09 -12.82
N PRO A 10 -11.95 -19.21 -13.56
CA PRO A 10 -11.27 -19.30 -14.86
C PRO A 10 -11.85 -18.33 -15.91
N ASP A 11 -13.13 -17.97 -15.77
CA ASP A 11 -13.86 -17.08 -16.66
C ASP A 11 -13.49 -15.60 -16.52
N ILE A 12 -12.68 -15.24 -15.51
CA ILE A 12 -12.20 -13.86 -15.38
C ILE A 12 -11.45 -13.45 -16.64
N GLN A 13 -11.87 -12.36 -17.27
CA GLN A 13 -11.30 -11.97 -18.56
C GLN A 13 -9.87 -11.44 -18.38
N LYS A 14 -9.69 -10.54 -17.41
CA LYS A 14 -8.45 -9.83 -17.20
C LYS A 14 -8.31 -9.42 -15.73
N ILE A 15 -7.08 -9.37 -15.24
CA ILE A 15 -6.71 -8.84 -13.94
C ILE A 15 -5.64 -7.77 -14.17
N TYR A 16 -5.96 -6.54 -13.79
CA TYR A 16 -4.99 -5.45 -13.70
C TYR A 16 -4.22 -5.57 -12.39
N LEU A 17 -2.89 -5.59 -12.48
CA LEU A 17 -2.00 -5.64 -11.32
C LEU A 17 -1.25 -4.32 -11.22
N LEU A 18 -1.60 -3.52 -10.21
CA LEU A 18 -0.83 -2.33 -9.85
C LEU A 18 0.52 -2.74 -9.28
N ILE A 19 1.59 -2.43 -10.00
CA ILE A 19 2.96 -2.78 -9.63
C ILE A 19 3.83 -1.54 -9.77
N ARG A 20 4.50 -1.14 -8.70
CA ARG A 20 5.49 -0.06 -8.75
C ARG A 20 6.67 -0.46 -9.62
N SER A 21 7.19 0.41 -10.47
CA SER A 21 8.54 0.23 -11.00
C SER A 21 9.58 0.31 -9.87
N ARG A 22 10.78 -0.19 -10.14
CA ARG A 22 11.91 -0.11 -9.19
C ARG A 22 13.16 0.30 -9.93
N THR A 23 13.86 1.30 -9.43
CA THR A 23 15.25 1.57 -9.80
C THR A 23 16.14 1.12 -8.65
N ASP A 24 17.09 0.24 -8.92
CA ASP A 24 18.03 -0.22 -7.89
C ASP A 24 19.19 0.77 -7.67
N THR A 25 20.07 0.46 -6.71
CA THR A 25 21.22 1.32 -6.35
C THR A 25 22.25 1.47 -7.47
N THR A 26 22.21 0.60 -8.49
CA THR A 26 23.07 0.69 -9.68
C THR A 26 22.45 1.58 -10.77
N GLY A 27 21.25 2.09 -10.54
CA GLY A 27 20.48 2.87 -11.51
C GLY A 27 19.72 2.01 -12.52
N LYS A 28 19.66 0.67 -12.32
CA LYS A 28 18.92 -0.21 -13.22
C LYS A 28 17.42 -0.07 -12.94
N HIS A 29 16.69 0.43 -13.91
CA HIS A 29 15.24 0.47 -13.90
C HIS A 29 14.65 -0.91 -14.22
N THR A 30 13.63 -1.30 -13.46
CA THR A 30 12.80 -2.49 -13.68
C THR A 30 11.34 -2.04 -13.72
N SER A 31 10.71 -2.18 -14.88
CA SER A 31 9.32 -1.79 -15.14
C SER A 31 8.31 -2.69 -14.40
N ALA A 32 7.07 -2.22 -14.27
CA ALA A 32 5.96 -3.02 -13.75
C ALA A 32 5.80 -4.38 -14.46
N GLN A 33 5.94 -4.40 -15.80
CA GLN A 33 5.83 -5.61 -16.60
C GLN A 33 6.98 -6.59 -16.34
N GLU A 34 8.22 -6.11 -16.30
CA GLU A 34 9.37 -6.96 -15.98
C GLU A 34 9.26 -7.56 -14.57
N ARG A 35 8.69 -6.80 -13.61
CA ARG A 35 8.42 -7.32 -12.26
C ARG A 35 7.33 -8.38 -12.26
N LEU A 36 6.26 -8.20 -13.03
CA LEU A 36 5.23 -9.23 -13.19
C LEU A 36 5.83 -10.54 -13.73
N GLU A 37 6.62 -10.45 -14.79
CA GLU A 37 7.18 -11.63 -15.46
C GLU A 37 8.26 -12.30 -14.61
N ASN A 38 9.21 -11.53 -14.07
CA ASN A 38 10.39 -12.08 -13.43
C ASN A 38 10.23 -12.33 -11.92
N GLU A 39 9.35 -11.60 -11.23
CA GLU A 39 9.16 -11.74 -9.78
C GLU A 39 7.87 -12.50 -9.42
N LEU A 40 6.74 -12.15 -10.06
CA LEU A 40 5.44 -12.72 -9.70
C LEU A 40 5.20 -14.07 -10.39
N LEU A 41 5.32 -14.12 -11.73
CA LEU A 41 5.00 -15.33 -12.49
C LEU A 41 6.00 -16.45 -12.25
N THR A 42 7.24 -16.15 -11.90
CA THR A 42 8.25 -17.16 -11.50
C THR A 42 7.94 -17.83 -10.16
N SER A 43 7.08 -17.23 -9.33
CA SER A 43 6.74 -17.76 -8.00
C SER A 43 6.12 -19.16 -8.06
N GLY A 44 6.47 -20.01 -7.10
CA GLY A 44 5.96 -21.39 -6.96
C GLY A 44 4.44 -21.47 -6.80
N VAL A 45 3.77 -20.39 -6.40
CA VAL A 45 2.30 -20.35 -6.25
C VAL A 45 1.56 -20.59 -7.58
N PHE A 46 2.23 -20.36 -8.71
CA PHE A 46 1.69 -20.61 -10.06
C PHE A 46 2.01 -22.03 -10.58
N ALA A 47 2.66 -22.91 -9.81
CA ALA A 47 3.07 -24.24 -10.26
C ALA A 47 1.88 -25.10 -10.78
N SER A 48 0.72 -25.01 -10.13
CA SER A 48 -0.48 -25.71 -10.59
C SER A 48 -0.98 -25.21 -11.94
N LEU A 49 -1.00 -23.89 -12.14
CA LEU A 49 -1.39 -23.26 -13.41
C LEU A 49 -0.37 -23.60 -14.52
N ARG A 50 0.93 -23.59 -14.22
CA ARG A 50 1.98 -24.07 -15.14
C ARG A 50 1.77 -25.51 -15.59
N ARG A 51 1.41 -26.40 -14.67
CA ARG A 51 1.11 -27.81 -15.01
C ARG A 51 -0.12 -27.95 -15.91
N ILE A 52 -1.12 -27.08 -15.73
CA ILE A 52 -2.36 -27.10 -16.53
C ILE A 52 -2.11 -26.56 -17.95
N HIS A 53 -1.38 -25.45 -18.07
CA HIS A 53 -1.17 -24.76 -19.36
C HIS A 53 0.10 -25.21 -20.10
N GLY A 54 1.03 -25.89 -19.43
CA GLY A 54 2.27 -26.39 -20.02
C GLY A 54 3.10 -25.27 -20.65
N GLU A 55 3.59 -25.50 -21.86
CA GLU A 55 4.38 -24.54 -22.64
C GLU A 55 3.61 -23.25 -22.97
N ASN A 56 2.27 -23.28 -22.93
CA ASN A 56 1.43 -22.10 -23.21
C ASN A 56 1.19 -21.22 -21.97
N PHE A 57 1.79 -21.55 -20.81
CA PHE A 57 1.54 -20.82 -19.57
C PHE A 57 1.82 -19.33 -19.70
N ASP A 58 2.95 -18.93 -20.30
CA ASP A 58 3.33 -17.52 -20.39
C ASP A 58 2.38 -16.72 -21.28
N ALA A 59 2.05 -17.26 -22.46
CA ALA A 59 1.08 -16.64 -23.37
C ALA A 59 -0.32 -16.55 -22.74
N TRP A 60 -0.76 -17.59 -22.03
CA TRP A 60 -2.02 -17.57 -21.30
C TRP A 60 -2.00 -16.55 -20.15
N ALA A 61 -0.89 -16.46 -19.41
CA ALA A 61 -0.75 -15.51 -18.30
C ALA A 61 -0.79 -14.07 -18.80
N GLN A 62 -0.11 -13.76 -19.91
CA GLN A 62 -0.13 -12.43 -20.55
C GLN A 62 -1.52 -12.02 -21.06
N GLN A 63 -2.37 -12.99 -21.45
CA GLN A 63 -3.76 -12.69 -21.81
C GLN A 63 -4.62 -12.35 -20.57
N LYS A 64 -4.32 -12.96 -19.42
CA LYS A 64 -5.09 -12.81 -18.19
C LYS A 64 -4.59 -11.68 -17.30
N LEU A 65 -3.31 -11.34 -17.34
CA LEU A 65 -2.65 -10.45 -16.40
C LEU A 65 -2.05 -9.26 -17.15
N VAL A 66 -2.40 -8.06 -16.71
CA VAL A 66 -1.85 -6.81 -17.23
C VAL A 66 -1.21 -6.06 -16.08
N ALA A 67 0.11 -5.87 -16.14
CA ALA A 67 0.80 -4.98 -15.21
C ALA A 67 0.42 -3.53 -15.55
N VAL A 68 0.02 -2.78 -14.53
CA VAL A 68 -0.15 -1.32 -14.63
C VAL A 68 0.82 -0.68 -13.65
N GLU A 69 1.61 0.26 -14.16
CA GLU A 69 2.63 0.92 -13.36
C GLU A 69 2.01 2.06 -12.57
N GLY A 70 2.09 2.00 -11.24
CA GLY A 70 1.57 3.04 -10.36
C GLY A 70 1.86 2.78 -8.89
N ASP A 71 1.51 3.75 -8.06
CA ASP A 71 1.78 3.78 -6.62
C ASP A 71 0.57 4.35 -5.86
N LEU A 72 0.07 3.59 -4.89
CA LEU A 72 -1.09 3.98 -4.09
C LEU A 72 -0.84 5.23 -3.24
N THR A 73 0.41 5.54 -2.92
CA THR A 73 0.77 6.73 -2.15
C THR A 73 0.55 8.03 -2.93
N HIS A 74 0.39 7.95 -4.24
CA HIS A 74 0.18 9.12 -5.11
C HIS A 74 -1.29 9.32 -5.44
N GLU A 75 -1.68 10.58 -5.64
CA GLU A 75 -2.97 10.92 -6.24
C GLU A 75 -3.10 10.23 -7.61
N HIS A 76 -4.33 9.89 -7.96
CA HIS A 76 -4.65 9.11 -9.17
C HIS A 76 -3.84 7.80 -9.29
N LEU A 77 -3.35 7.26 -8.17
CA LEU A 77 -2.51 6.06 -8.11
C LEU A 77 -1.20 6.17 -8.93
N GLY A 78 -0.76 7.40 -9.23
CA GLY A 78 0.40 7.67 -10.09
C GLY A 78 0.12 7.49 -11.59
N PHE A 79 -1.13 7.30 -11.98
CA PHE A 79 -1.52 7.19 -13.39
C PHE A 79 -1.67 8.56 -14.05
N SER A 80 -1.57 8.59 -15.38
CA SER A 80 -2.09 9.71 -16.17
C SER A 80 -3.62 9.72 -16.13
N ASP A 81 -4.24 10.89 -16.33
CA ASP A 81 -5.70 11.01 -16.32
C ASP A 81 -6.39 10.08 -17.33
N ALA A 82 -5.77 9.89 -18.51
CA ALA A 82 -6.29 8.99 -19.53
C ALA A 82 -6.28 7.52 -19.07
N GLU A 83 -5.20 7.08 -18.44
CA GLU A 83 -5.07 5.71 -17.93
C GLU A 83 -5.96 5.49 -16.70
N TYR A 84 -6.05 6.49 -15.82
CA TYR A 84 -6.94 6.49 -14.67
C TYR A 84 -8.41 6.31 -15.10
N GLN A 85 -8.87 7.12 -16.05
CA GLN A 85 -10.24 7.01 -16.59
C GLN A 85 -10.47 5.67 -17.29
N ARG A 86 -9.54 5.24 -18.15
CA ARG A 86 -9.64 3.95 -18.84
C ARG A 86 -9.81 2.80 -17.85
N LEU A 87 -9.02 2.78 -16.78
CA LEU A 87 -9.12 1.74 -15.76
C LEU A 87 -10.43 1.85 -14.97
N GLN A 88 -10.94 3.04 -14.69
CA GLN A 88 -12.26 3.21 -14.05
C GLN A 88 -13.40 2.64 -14.91
N ASP A 89 -13.32 2.80 -16.23
CA ASP A 89 -14.34 2.30 -17.17
C ASP A 89 -14.31 0.76 -17.29
N GLU A 90 -13.15 0.13 -17.07
CA GLU A 90 -12.97 -1.32 -17.25
C GLU A 90 -13.06 -2.13 -15.94
N VAL A 91 -12.76 -1.54 -14.79
CA VAL A 91 -12.68 -2.25 -13.51
C VAL A 91 -14.07 -2.49 -12.91
N GLN A 92 -14.43 -3.76 -12.79
CA GLN A 92 -15.69 -4.20 -12.17
C GLN A 92 -15.51 -4.65 -10.70
N VAL A 93 -14.30 -5.03 -10.33
CA VAL A 93 -13.95 -5.45 -8.97
C VAL A 93 -12.58 -4.90 -8.63
N PHE A 94 -12.51 -4.07 -7.59
CA PHE A 94 -11.25 -3.54 -7.06
C PHE A 94 -10.91 -4.24 -5.75
N ILE A 95 -9.75 -4.89 -5.69
CA ILE A 95 -9.28 -5.56 -4.47
C ILE A 95 -8.04 -4.83 -3.94
N ASN A 96 -8.20 -4.10 -2.83
CA ASN A 96 -7.09 -3.49 -2.13
C ASN A 96 -6.48 -4.47 -1.12
N ILE A 97 -5.30 -5.01 -1.45
CA ILE A 97 -4.48 -5.83 -0.56
C ILE A 97 -3.08 -5.24 -0.32
N ALA A 98 -2.74 -4.17 -1.03
CA ALA A 98 -1.47 -3.50 -0.83
C ALA A 98 -1.53 -2.64 0.44
N GLY A 99 -0.44 -2.66 1.18
CA GLY A 99 -0.25 -1.90 2.40
C GLY A 99 1.19 -2.07 2.88
N LEU A 100 1.65 -1.08 3.65
CA LEU A 100 2.88 -1.19 4.42
C LEU A 100 2.63 -2.12 5.60
N VAL A 101 3.31 -3.27 5.60
CA VAL A 101 3.16 -4.34 6.61
C VAL A 101 4.33 -4.37 7.60
N ASP A 102 5.18 -3.36 7.57
CA ASP A 102 6.18 -3.14 8.62
C ASP A 102 5.46 -2.71 9.91
N PHE A 103 5.91 -3.21 11.05
CA PHE A 103 5.34 -2.89 12.35
C PHE A 103 5.95 -1.65 12.99
N ASP A 104 7.18 -1.29 12.62
CA ASP A 104 7.89 -0.11 13.13
C ASP A 104 8.40 0.83 12.01
N PRO A 105 7.59 1.14 10.98
CA PRO A 105 7.99 2.11 9.97
C PRO A 105 7.99 3.54 10.56
N PRO A 106 8.69 4.49 9.91
CA PRO A 106 8.41 5.90 10.10
C PRO A 106 6.90 6.15 10.01
N PHE A 107 6.40 6.95 10.95
CA PHE A 107 4.96 7.11 11.12
C PHE A 107 4.29 7.73 9.87
N ASP A 108 4.98 8.63 9.18
CA ASP A 108 4.55 9.19 7.90
C ASP A 108 4.52 8.17 6.76
N ASP A 109 5.46 7.23 6.70
CA ASP A 109 5.39 6.11 5.75
C ASP A 109 4.11 5.29 5.97
N SER A 110 3.70 5.08 7.22
CA SER A 110 2.42 4.43 7.54
C SER A 110 1.22 5.27 7.09
N LEU A 111 1.24 6.58 7.31
CA LEU A 111 0.17 7.46 6.85
C LEU A 111 0.02 7.41 5.33
N TRP A 112 1.12 7.56 4.60
CA TRP A 112 1.08 7.51 3.14
C TRP A 112 0.71 6.13 2.62
N GLY A 113 1.35 5.09 3.15
CA GLY A 113 1.24 3.71 2.68
C GLY A 113 -0.09 3.03 3.02
N ASN A 114 -0.74 3.39 4.12
CA ASN A 114 -1.94 2.72 4.61
C ASN A 114 -3.16 3.64 4.71
N THR A 115 -3.00 4.91 5.10
CA THR A 115 -4.14 5.83 5.28
C THR A 115 -4.49 6.56 3.98
N PHE A 116 -3.54 7.30 3.40
CA PHE A 116 -3.76 8.02 2.14
C PHE A 116 -3.93 7.05 0.97
N ALA A 117 -3.14 5.97 0.93
CA ALA A 117 -3.33 4.90 -0.03
C ALA A 117 -4.77 4.36 -0.03
N ALA A 118 -5.35 4.10 1.15
CA ALA A 118 -6.74 3.66 1.28
C ALA A 118 -7.72 4.73 0.75
N LYS A 119 -7.48 6.01 1.04
CA LYS A 119 -8.28 7.12 0.49
C LYS A 119 -8.19 7.17 -1.04
N HIS A 120 -6.99 7.06 -1.61
CA HIS A 120 -6.79 7.12 -3.06
C HIS A 120 -7.48 5.96 -3.79
N VAL A 121 -7.38 4.72 -3.28
CA VAL A 121 -8.06 3.58 -3.90
C VAL A 121 -9.58 3.67 -3.79
N VAL A 122 -10.12 4.22 -2.70
CA VAL A 122 -11.56 4.46 -2.57
C VAL A 122 -12.01 5.54 -3.55
N SER A 123 -11.22 6.61 -3.73
CA SER A 123 -11.49 7.64 -4.75
C SER A 123 -11.47 7.06 -6.16
N PHE A 124 -10.52 6.17 -6.49
CA PHE A 124 -10.51 5.44 -7.76
C PHE A 124 -11.76 4.58 -7.93
N ALA A 125 -12.08 3.75 -6.93
CA ALA A 125 -13.21 2.83 -7.00
C ALA A 125 -14.56 3.56 -7.11
N ARG A 126 -14.70 4.75 -6.52
CA ARG A 126 -15.91 5.59 -6.64
C ARG A 126 -16.21 6.08 -8.06
N GLY A 127 -15.18 6.24 -8.89
CA GLY A 127 -15.37 6.60 -10.30
C GLY A 127 -15.60 5.39 -11.21
N CYS A 128 -15.43 4.17 -10.71
CA CYS A 128 -15.75 2.96 -11.47
C CYS A 128 -17.27 2.75 -11.54
N GLN A 129 -17.77 2.20 -12.64
CA GLN A 129 -19.21 1.96 -12.81
C GLN A 129 -19.65 0.70 -12.04
N ASP A 130 -20.39 0.89 -10.94
CA ASP A 130 -20.98 -0.19 -10.11
C ASP A 130 -19.96 -1.25 -9.64
N ALA A 131 -18.71 -0.84 -9.42
CA ALA A 131 -17.65 -1.76 -9.05
C ALA A 131 -17.79 -2.29 -7.61
N VAL A 132 -17.47 -3.57 -7.41
CA VAL A 132 -17.32 -4.15 -6.07
C VAL A 132 -15.96 -3.75 -5.52
N PHE A 133 -15.94 -3.11 -4.35
CA PHE A 133 -14.71 -2.78 -3.63
C PHE A 133 -14.49 -3.76 -2.48
N LEU A 134 -13.33 -4.44 -2.48
CA LEU A 134 -12.90 -5.33 -1.43
C LEU A 134 -11.59 -4.80 -0.81
N HIS A 135 -11.62 -4.49 0.48
CA HIS A 135 -10.42 -4.10 1.22
C HIS A 135 -9.99 -5.22 2.16
N VAL A 136 -8.72 -5.62 2.07
CA VAL A 136 -8.11 -6.55 3.01
C VAL A 136 -7.44 -5.75 4.11
N SER A 137 -8.05 -5.78 5.30
CA SER A 137 -7.46 -5.21 6.51
C SER A 137 -6.81 -6.28 7.37
N THR A 138 -6.40 -5.92 8.57
CA THR A 138 -5.75 -6.79 9.54
C THR A 138 -6.57 -6.89 10.83
N ALA A 139 -6.55 -8.04 11.50
CA ALA A 139 -7.21 -8.19 12.80
C ALA A 139 -6.60 -7.29 13.89
N TYR A 140 -5.38 -6.78 13.68
CA TYR A 140 -4.70 -5.86 14.59
C TYR A 140 -5.38 -4.49 14.71
N VAL A 141 -6.29 -4.12 13.80
CA VAL A 141 -7.07 -2.87 13.93
C VAL A 141 -8.00 -2.88 15.15
N CYS A 142 -8.28 -4.05 15.74
CA CYS A 142 -9.13 -4.16 16.93
C CYS A 142 -8.44 -3.72 18.23
N GLY A 143 -7.16 -3.31 18.19
CA GLY A 143 -6.41 -2.81 19.34
C GLY A 143 -6.56 -3.73 20.56
N ASP A 144 -6.87 -3.13 21.71
CA ASP A 144 -7.04 -3.83 22.99
C ASP A 144 -8.49 -4.22 23.31
N LYS A 145 -9.41 -4.21 22.32
CA LYS A 145 -10.84 -4.49 22.57
C LYS A 145 -11.04 -5.96 22.97
N PRO A 146 -11.46 -6.27 24.21
CA PRO A 146 -11.64 -7.64 24.64
C PRO A 146 -12.96 -8.24 24.11
N GLY A 147 -13.00 -9.56 23.96
CA GLY A 147 -14.22 -10.29 23.62
C GLY A 147 -14.54 -10.31 22.12
N ARG A 148 -15.81 -10.55 21.79
CA ARG A 148 -16.27 -10.66 20.40
C ARG A 148 -16.45 -9.27 19.78
N VAL A 149 -15.79 -9.03 18.65
CA VAL A 149 -15.97 -7.80 17.86
C VAL A 149 -17.02 -8.07 16.76
N PRO A 150 -18.17 -7.37 16.76
CA PRO A 150 -19.17 -7.51 15.70
C PRO A 150 -18.71 -6.83 14.40
N GLU A 151 -19.17 -7.35 13.26
CA GLU A 151 -18.98 -6.74 11.94
C GLU A 151 -19.95 -5.56 11.76
N GLU A 152 -19.64 -4.46 12.41
CA GLU A 152 -20.40 -3.21 12.34
C GLU A 152 -19.52 -2.10 11.77
N LEU A 153 -20.14 -1.14 11.09
CA LEU A 153 -19.42 0.04 10.61
C LEU A 153 -18.87 0.82 11.82
N PRO A 154 -17.62 1.33 11.73
CA PRO A 154 -17.09 2.18 12.78
C PRO A 154 -17.90 3.46 12.91
N LEU A 155 -17.84 4.08 14.08
CA LEU A 155 -18.40 5.41 14.29
C LEU A 155 -17.73 6.40 13.35
N PHE A 156 -18.49 7.42 12.92
CA PHE A 156 -17.85 8.61 12.33
C PHE A 156 -16.82 9.19 13.30
N TYR A 157 -15.74 9.72 12.74
CA TYR A 157 -14.56 10.12 13.51
C TYR A 157 -14.90 11.11 14.63
N GLU A 158 -15.78 12.08 14.36
CA GLU A 158 -16.21 13.11 15.32
C GLU A 158 -16.88 12.48 16.55
N HIS A 159 -17.70 11.43 16.35
CA HIS A 159 -18.30 10.68 17.44
C HIS A 159 -17.26 9.87 18.21
N TYR A 160 -16.27 9.30 17.52
CA TYR A 160 -15.16 8.60 18.16
C TYR A 160 -14.34 9.57 19.02
N ALA A 161 -14.00 10.75 18.53
CA ALA A 161 -13.25 11.77 19.26
C ALA A 161 -14.00 12.24 20.52
N ALA A 162 -15.30 12.49 20.42
CA ALA A 162 -16.13 12.83 21.57
C ALA A 162 -16.15 11.71 22.64
N GLN A 163 -16.35 10.46 22.23
CA GLN A 163 -16.33 9.31 23.15
C GLN A 163 -14.96 9.05 23.76
N HIS A 164 -13.87 9.24 22.99
CA HIS A 164 -12.51 9.10 23.49
C HIS A 164 -12.26 10.10 24.62
N ARG A 165 -12.61 11.37 24.39
CA ARG A 165 -12.49 12.43 25.40
C ARG A 165 -13.29 12.13 26.66
N GLU A 166 -14.53 11.64 26.52
CA GLU A 166 -15.36 11.26 27.67
C GLU A 166 -14.72 10.11 28.49
N LYS A 167 -14.15 9.12 27.81
CA LYS A 167 -13.57 7.93 28.45
C LYS A 167 -12.21 8.18 29.08
N THR A 168 -11.34 8.94 28.41
CA THR A 168 -9.92 9.09 28.81
C THR A 168 -9.61 10.44 29.44
N GLY A 169 -10.48 11.44 29.27
CA GLY A 169 -10.21 12.82 29.61
C GLY A 169 -9.26 13.54 28.65
N ILE A 170 -8.72 12.85 27.63
CA ILE A 170 -7.78 13.39 26.65
C ILE A 170 -8.54 13.81 25.40
N ALA A 171 -8.45 15.11 25.07
CA ALA A 171 -8.96 15.63 23.81
C ALA A 171 -8.02 15.26 22.66
N ILE A 172 -8.60 14.68 21.60
CA ILE A 172 -7.96 14.51 20.29
C ILE A 172 -8.60 15.51 19.31
N PRO A 173 -8.02 15.73 18.12
CA PRO A 173 -8.61 16.62 17.11
C PRO A 173 -10.07 16.26 16.82
N GLU A 174 -10.92 17.26 16.58
CA GLU A 174 -12.38 17.06 16.49
C GLU A 174 -12.78 16.46 15.15
N THR A 175 -11.98 16.70 14.10
CA THR A 175 -12.19 16.13 12.76
C THR A 175 -11.02 15.26 12.31
N LEU A 176 -11.31 14.31 11.41
CA LEU A 176 -10.28 13.44 10.84
C LEU A 176 -9.24 14.25 10.05
N SER A 177 -9.67 15.31 9.36
CA SER A 177 -8.77 16.19 8.61
C SER A 177 -7.77 16.88 9.54
N GLU A 178 -8.22 17.44 10.65
CA GLU A 178 -7.34 18.08 11.64
C GLU A 178 -6.37 17.07 12.26
N GLU A 179 -6.81 15.83 12.51
CA GLU A 179 -5.93 14.78 13.01
C GLU A 179 -4.83 14.47 11.99
N ILE A 180 -5.19 14.23 10.74
CA ILE A 180 -4.24 13.97 9.66
C ILE A 180 -3.26 15.14 9.48
N GLU A 181 -3.75 16.39 9.47
CA GLU A 181 -2.91 17.59 9.33
C GLU A 181 -1.96 17.76 10.51
N GLY A 182 -2.43 17.51 11.74
CA GLY A 182 -1.59 17.54 12.94
C GLY A 182 -0.49 16.47 12.90
N LEU A 183 -0.83 15.26 12.48
CA LEU A 183 0.10 14.15 12.34
C LEU A 183 1.16 14.41 11.26
N LEU A 184 0.78 15.00 10.12
CA LEU A 184 1.72 15.43 9.08
C LEU A 184 2.65 16.55 9.56
N SER A 185 2.09 17.54 10.27
CA SER A 185 2.87 18.65 10.83
C SER A 185 3.91 18.17 11.86
N LEU A 186 3.52 17.21 12.71
CA LEU A 186 4.42 16.56 13.65
C LEU A 186 5.54 15.81 12.93
N SER A 187 5.21 15.04 11.89
CA SER A 187 6.24 14.35 11.09
C SER A 187 7.25 15.34 10.49
N ALA A 188 6.76 16.42 9.88
CA ALA A 188 7.64 17.45 9.31
C ALA A 188 8.57 18.08 10.36
N ALA A 189 8.07 18.33 11.57
CA ALA A 189 8.90 18.83 12.67
C ALA A 189 9.97 17.82 13.12
N ILE A 190 9.61 16.54 13.23
CA ILE A 190 10.55 15.45 13.59
C ILE A 190 11.67 15.34 12.54
N HIS A 191 11.34 15.38 11.25
CA HIS A 191 12.34 15.33 10.18
C HIS A 191 13.25 16.56 10.21
N ALA A 192 12.70 17.76 10.38
CA ALA A 192 13.48 18.98 10.48
C ALA A 192 14.44 18.97 11.69
N GLU A 193 14.01 18.43 12.83
CA GLU A 193 14.88 18.24 14.00
C GLU A 193 15.95 17.16 13.74
N ALA A 194 15.57 16.06 13.10
CA ALA A 194 16.48 14.96 12.76
C ALA A 194 17.63 15.43 11.85
N GLU A 195 17.33 16.28 10.87
CA GLU A 195 18.28 16.84 9.92
C GLU A 195 19.02 18.08 10.44
N SER A 196 18.65 18.57 11.62
CA SER A 196 19.29 19.76 12.22
C SER A 196 20.80 19.52 12.45
N PRO A 197 21.65 20.52 12.14
CA PRO A 197 23.09 20.46 12.43
C PRO A 197 23.42 20.27 13.92
N GLU A 198 22.48 20.63 14.81
CA GLU A 198 22.64 20.51 16.26
C GLU A 198 22.32 19.11 16.78
N ASN A 199 21.79 18.23 15.93
CA ASN A 199 21.48 16.86 16.33
C ASN A 199 22.78 16.03 16.47
N PRO A 200 23.12 15.53 17.67
CA PRO A 200 24.35 14.76 17.87
C PRO A 200 24.44 13.49 17.03
N ARG A 201 23.33 12.99 16.47
CA ARG A 201 23.31 11.84 15.56
C ARG A 201 23.73 12.17 14.12
N THR A 202 23.58 13.41 13.66
CA THR A 202 24.06 13.84 12.32
C THR A 202 25.57 14.14 12.32
N LEU A 203 26.13 14.46 13.49
CA LEU A 203 27.56 14.78 13.67
C LEU A 203 28.50 13.57 13.57
N SER A 204 28.02 12.32 13.58
CA SER A 204 28.88 11.12 13.51
C SER A 204 29.13 10.57 12.09
N ALA A 205 28.56 11.17 11.04
CA ALA A 205 28.78 10.70 9.66
C ALA A 205 30.11 11.18 9.03
N GLY A 206 30.93 11.93 9.76
CA GLY A 206 32.13 12.60 9.21
C GLY A 206 33.36 12.57 10.12
N SER A 207 33.81 11.40 10.58
CA SER A 207 35.21 11.17 11.03
C SER A 207 35.43 9.74 11.55
N GLY A 208 35.35 8.75 10.66
CA GLY A 208 35.73 7.36 10.97
C GLY A 208 36.98 6.95 10.20
N GLY A 209 38.14 7.47 10.58
CA GLY A 209 39.43 6.98 10.06
C GLY A 209 39.60 5.51 10.40
N ALA A 210 39.91 4.69 9.39
CA ALA A 210 40.23 3.29 9.55
C ALA A 210 41.55 3.13 10.32
N GLU A 211 41.46 2.70 11.59
CA GLU A 211 42.61 2.15 12.31
C GLU A 211 42.46 0.63 12.36
N LYS A 212 43.25 -0.04 11.53
CA LYS A 212 43.49 -1.49 11.62
C LYS A 212 44.08 -1.79 13.00
N ARG A 213 43.47 -2.73 13.74
CA ARG A 213 44.18 -3.43 14.82
C ARG A 213 44.54 -4.82 14.33
N ASP A 214 45.83 -4.99 14.08
CA ASP A 214 46.50 -6.29 14.12
C ASP A 214 46.50 -6.78 15.57
N THR A 215 45.91 -7.95 15.82
CA THR A 215 46.44 -9.11 16.59
C THR A 215 45.34 -10.13 16.82
#